data_AF-A0A9N7MLD4-F1
#
_entry.id   AF-A0A9N7MLD4-F1
#
_cell.length_a   1.000
_cell.length_b   1.000
_cell.length_c   1.000
_cell.angle_alpha   90.00
_cell.angle_beta   90.00
_cell.angle_gamma   90.00
#
_symmetry.space_group_name_H-M   'P 1'
#
loop_
_entity.id
_entity.type
_entity.pdbx_description
1 polymer ?
#
loop_
_entity_poly.entity_id
_entity_poly.type
_entity_poly.pdbx_seq_one_letter_code
_entity_poly.pdbx_strand_id
1 'polypeptide(L)'
;MADGQETDKNIEIWKIKKLIKALEAAHGNGTSMISLIMPPRDQIARVAKMLGDEYGTASNIKSRVNRQSVLGAITSAQQRLKLYSKVPPNGLVLYTGTIVTEEGKEKKVTFDFEPFRAINSSLYLCDNKFHTEALNELLESDDKFGFIIMDGNGTLFGTLSGNTREILHKFTVDLPKKHGRGGQSALRFARLRMEKRHNYVRKTAELATQFYINAQTSQPNVAGLILAGSADFKTELSQSDMFDPRLQAKILNVVDVSYGGENGFNQAIELSAEILSNVKFIQEKRLIGKYFEEISQDTGKYVFGVDDTLKVLEMGAVETLIVWENLDVTRFILKNTTTGEILIKNLTKDQAADQKNFRDAATNAELEVQEDMLLLEWFANEYRKFGCTLEFVTNKSQEGSQFCRGFGGIGGILRYQLDVRAFDELSDDGELLEESE
;
A
#
# COMPACT_ATOMS: atom_id res chain seq x y z
N MET A 1 -10.96 -5.43 -11.82
CA MET A 1 -9.88 -6.43 -11.66
C MET A 1 -8.48 -5.81 -11.52
N ALA A 2 -8.20 -4.62 -12.07
CA ALA A 2 -6.92 -3.92 -11.87
C ALA A 2 -6.82 -3.19 -10.52
N ASP A 3 -7.91 -2.54 -10.06
CA ASP A 3 -7.95 -1.88 -8.74
C ASP A 3 -7.69 -2.87 -7.59
N GLY A 4 -8.08 -4.14 -7.76
CA GLY A 4 -7.76 -5.22 -6.81
C GLY A 4 -6.27 -5.51 -6.67
N GLN A 5 -5.47 -5.33 -7.74
CA GLN A 5 -4.02 -5.55 -7.65
C GLN A 5 -3.27 -4.38 -7.04
N GLU A 6 -3.78 -3.15 -7.17
CA GLU A 6 -3.18 -1.97 -6.52
C GLU A 6 -3.48 -1.95 -5.02
N THR A 7 -4.71 -2.29 -4.63
CA THR A 7 -5.12 -2.46 -3.23
C THR A 7 -4.34 -3.59 -2.56
N ASP A 8 -4.19 -4.74 -3.21
CA ASP A 8 -3.37 -5.85 -2.73
C ASP A 8 -1.91 -5.43 -2.48
N LYS A 9 -1.32 -4.61 -3.36
CA LYS A 9 0.03 -4.06 -3.15
C LYS A 9 0.08 -3.15 -1.94
N ASN A 10 -0.93 -2.31 -1.72
CA ASN A 10 -1.00 -1.44 -0.56
C ASN A 10 -1.09 -2.24 0.75
N ILE A 11 -1.80 -3.38 0.74
CA ILE A 11 -1.87 -4.29 1.90
C ILE A 11 -0.51 -4.93 2.18
N GLU A 12 0.20 -5.43 1.16
CA GLU A 12 1.55 -5.97 1.33
C GLU A 12 2.55 -4.91 1.82
N ILE A 13 2.46 -3.68 1.30
CA ILE A 13 3.23 -2.53 1.79
C ILE A 13 2.92 -2.25 3.26
N TRP A 14 1.64 -2.31 3.66
CA TRP A 14 1.23 -2.12 5.05
C TRP A 14 1.78 -3.22 5.97
N LYS A 15 1.73 -4.50 5.56
CA LYS A 15 2.32 -5.63 6.31
C LYS A 15 3.82 -5.41 6.54
N ILE A 16 4.54 -5.00 5.49
CA ILE A 16 5.97 -4.73 5.57
C ILE A 16 6.26 -3.50 6.45
N LYS A 17 5.46 -2.43 6.37
CA LYS A 17 5.58 -1.27 7.28
C LYS A 17 5.43 -1.68 8.75
N LYS A 18 4.43 -2.52 9.05
CA LYS A 18 4.22 -3.03 10.41
C LYS A 18 5.37 -3.91 10.86
N LEU A 19 5.87 -4.79 9.99
CA LEU A 19 7.04 -5.62 10.26
C LEU A 19 8.27 -4.76 10.56
N ILE A 20 8.54 -3.73 9.75
CA ILE A 20 9.67 -2.81 9.96
C ILE A 20 9.53 -2.09 11.31
N LYS A 21 8.33 -1.60 11.65
CA LYS A 21 8.10 -0.97 12.95
C LYS A 21 8.36 -1.94 14.11
N ALA A 22 7.99 -3.21 13.96
CA ALA A 22 8.29 -4.25 14.95
C ALA A 22 9.80 -4.57 15.02
N LEU A 23 10.49 -4.59 13.88
CA LEU A 23 11.95 -4.82 13.79
C LEU A 23 12.76 -3.66 14.36
N GLU A 24 12.32 -2.41 14.17
CA GLU A 24 12.95 -1.21 14.73
C GLU A 24 12.72 -1.08 16.24
N ALA A 25 11.55 -1.50 16.74
CA ALA A 25 11.28 -1.56 18.17
C ALA A 25 12.07 -2.67 18.88
N ALA A 26 12.42 -3.74 18.16
CA ALA A 26 13.17 -4.86 18.71
C ALA A 26 14.63 -4.50 19.01
N HIS A 27 15.00 -4.55 20.29
CA HIS A 27 16.35 -4.31 20.76
C HIS A 27 16.93 -5.58 21.40
N GLY A 28 18.17 -5.92 21.01
CA GLY A 28 18.92 -7.04 21.55
C GLY A 28 19.92 -6.61 22.62
N ASN A 29 20.19 -7.51 23.58
CA ASN A 29 21.27 -7.33 24.54
C ASN A 29 22.61 -7.76 23.91
N GLY A 30 23.31 -6.80 23.30
CA GLY A 30 24.61 -7.01 22.65
C GLY A 30 24.52 -7.21 21.14
N THR A 31 25.59 -7.72 20.52
CA THR A 31 25.72 -7.86 19.06
C THR A 31 25.17 -9.19 18.57
N SER A 32 23.87 -9.43 18.69
CA SER A 32 23.24 -10.72 18.34
C SER A 32 22.14 -10.61 17.29
N MET A 33 21.98 -9.45 16.67
CA MET A 33 20.95 -9.17 15.67
C MET A 33 21.59 -9.16 14.28
N ILE A 34 21.25 -10.15 13.47
CA ILE A 34 21.74 -10.31 12.11
C ILE A 34 20.69 -9.76 11.15
N SER A 35 21.11 -8.81 10.33
CA SER A 35 20.35 -8.28 9.20
C SER A 35 21.01 -8.75 7.92
N LEU A 36 20.34 -9.64 7.17
CA LEU A 36 20.84 -10.20 5.92
C LEU A 36 19.87 -9.87 4.77
N ILE A 37 20.37 -9.21 3.74
CA ILE A 37 19.62 -8.84 2.54
C ILE A 37 20.37 -9.36 1.32
N MET A 38 19.68 -10.16 0.49
CA MET A 38 20.21 -10.74 -0.73
C MET A 38 19.49 -10.16 -1.95
N PRO A 39 20.21 -9.59 -2.92
CA PRO A 39 19.62 -9.08 -4.14
C PRO A 39 19.17 -10.24 -5.05
N PRO A 40 18.21 -9.99 -5.96
CA PRO A 40 17.82 -11.00 -6.92
C PRO A 40 19.01 -11.28 -7.85
N ARG A 41 19.20 -12.56 -8.18
CA ARG A 41 20.35 -13.13 -8.91
C ARG A 41 21.59 -13.47 -8.08
N ASP A 42 21.64 -13.14 -6.78
CA ASP A 42 22.73 -13.66 -5.94
C ASP A 42 22.57 -15.18 -5.70
N GLN A 43 23.66 -15.83 -5.32
CA GLN A 43 23.68 -17.27 -5.07
C GLN A 43 23.62 -17.56 -3.58
N ILE A 44 22.65 -18.37 -3.16
CA ILE A 44 22.51 -18.82 -1.76
C ILE A 44 23.79 -19.48 -1.25
N ALA A 45 24.50 -20.24 -2.10
CA ALA A 45 25.74 -20.92 -1.74
C ALA A 45 26.86 -19.94 -1.30
N ARG A 46 26.94 -18.75 -1.93
CA ARG A 46 27.90 -17.71 -1.56
C ARG A 46 27.63 -17.19 -0.15
N VAL A 47 26.36 -16.92 0.15
CA VAL A 47 25.93 -16.39 1.46
C VAL A 47 26.03 -17.46 2.54
N ALA A 48 25.69 -18.72 2.23
CA ALA A 48 25.88 -19.84 3.13
C ALA A 48 27.36 -20.05 3.52
N LYS A 49 28.28 -19.88 2.56
CA LYS A 49 29.72 -19.89 2.83
C LYS A 49 30.15 -18.74 3.72
N MET A 50 29.71 -17.52 3.42
CA MET A 50 30.00 -16.33 4.25
C MET A 50 29.52 -16.51 5.69
N LEU A 51 28.29 -17.01 5.91
CA LEU A 51 27.80 -17.34 7.25
C LEU A 51 28.63 -18.43 7.94
N GLY A 52 29.22 -19.36 7.18
CA GLY A 52 30.15 -20.37 7.72
C GLY A 52 31.48 -19.77 8.19
N ASP A 53 32.04 -18.85 7.42
CA ASP A 53 33.27 -18.13 7.77
C ASP A 53 33.06 -17.21 9.00
N GLU A 54 31.90 -16.55 9.06
CA GLU A 54 31.45 -15.74 10.20
C GLU A 54 31.23 -16.58 11.46
N TYR A 55 30.67 -17.78 11.32
CA TYR A 55 30.53 -18.73 12.44
C TYR A 55 31.91 -19.11 13.03
N GLY A 56 32.89 -19.37 12.16
CA GLY A 56 34.26 -19.67 12.58
C GLY A 56 34.91 -18.50 13.33
N THR A 57 34.72 -17.28 12.83
CA THR A 57 35.25 -16.05 13.45
C THR A 57 34.57 -15.76 14.78
N ALA A 58 33.24 -15.92 14.87
CA ALA A 58 32.47 -15.74 16.09
C ALA A 58 32.86 -16.71 17.21
N SER A 59 33.41 -17.88 16.90
CA SER A 59 33.91 -18.83 17.90
C SER A 59 35.07 -18.27 18.74
N ASN A 60 35.81 -17.29 18.21
CA ASN A 60 36.94 -16.65 18.89
C ASN A 60 36.52 -15.55 19.89
N ILE A 61 35.22 -15.24 20.00
CA ILE A 61 34.71 -14.26 20.96
C ILE A 61 34.99 -14.72 22.40
N LYS A 62 35.64 -13.87 23.21
CA LYS A 62 36.04 -14.19 24.59
C LYS A 62 34.86 -14.26 25.56
N SER A 63 33.85 -13.39 25.38
CA SER A 63 32.65 -13.39 26.22
C SER A 63 31.78 -14.61 25.92
N ARG A 64 31.60 -15.50 26.92
CA ARG A 64 30.83 -16.75 26.77
C ARG A 64 29.39 -16.48 26.32
N VAL A 65 28.73 -15.49 26.93
CA VAL A 65 27.32 -15.15 26.68
C VAL A 65 27.15 -14.55 25.28
N ASN A 66 28.00 -13.58 24.91
CA ASN A 66 27.91 -12.96 23.58
C ASN A 66 28.24 -13.98 22.47
N ARG A 67 29.26 -14.81 22.69
CA ARG A 67 29.62 -15.89 21.76
C ARG A 67 28.45 -16.84 21.51
N GLN A 68 27.77 -17.30 22.56
CA GLN A 68 26.64 -18.23 22.42
C GLN A 68 25.47 -17.57 21.68
N SER A 69 25.23 -16.28 21.90
CA SER A 69 24.16 -15.52 21.25
C SER A 69 24.43 -15.35 19.75
N VAL A 70 25.65 -14.93 19.37
CA VAL A 70 26.07 -14.78 17.97
C VAL A 70 26.03 -16.12 17.22
N LEU A 71 26.62 -17.17 17.79
CA LEU A 71 26.61 -18.51 17.16
C LEU A 71 25.19 -19.04 16.99
N GLY A 72 24.31 -18.78 17.96
CA GLY A 72 22.89 -19.13 17.88
C GLY A 72 22.16 -18.38 16.77
N ALA A 73 22.40 -17.08 16.61
CA ALA A 73 21.81 -16.27 15.54
C ALA A 73 22.26 -16.71 14.14
N ILE A 74 23.57 -16.96 13.97
CA ILE A 74 24.14 -17.46 12.70
C ILE A 74 23.58 -18.85 12.37
N THR A 75 23.49 -19.75 13.36
CA THR A 75 22.92 -21.09 13.15
C THR A 75 21.45 -21.02 12.73
N SER A 76 20.68 -20.12 13.35
CA SER A 76 19.27 -19.89 12.98
C SER A 76 19.15 -19.35 11.55
N ALA A 77 20.02 -18.41 11.17
CA ALA A 77 20.07 -17.88 9.80
C ALA A 77 20.44 -18.97 8.77
N GLN A 78 21.44 -19.80 9.06
CA GLN A 78 21.84 -20.91 8.20
C GLN A 78 20.73 -21.95 8.04
N GLN A 79 20.02 -22.29 9.11
CA GLN A 79 18.90 -23.24 9.06
C GLN A 79 17.76 -22.73 8.17
N ARG A 80 17.45 -21.44 8.25
CA ARG A 80 16.40 -20.80 7.45
C ARG A 80 16.80 -20.66 6.00
N LEU A 81 18.06 -20.30 5.74
CA LEU A 81 18.61 -20.21 4.39
C LEU A 81 18.56 -21.56 3.65
N LYS A 82 18.65 -22.70 4.35
CA LYS A 82 18.52 -24.04 3.75
C LYS A 82 17.11 -24.35 3.22
N LEU A 83 16.07 -23.66 3.69
CA LEU A 83 14.71 -23.83 3.18
C LEU A 83 14.57 -23.30 1.74
N TYR A 84 15.45 -22.36 1.36
CA TYR A 84 15.46 -21.75 0.03
C TYR A 84 16.46 -22.46 -0.89
N SER A 85 15.97 -23.01 -2.01
CA SER A 85 16.84 -23.61 -3.03
C SER A 85 17.51 -22.55 -3.92
N LYS A 86 16.81 -21.43 -4.16
CA LYS A 86 17.28 -20.29 -4.96
C LYS A 86 16.74 -18.99 -4.37
N VAL A 87 17.48 -17.89 -4.54
CA VAL A 87 16.99 -16.56 -4.15
C VAL A 87 15.73 -16.24 -4.98
N PRO A 88 14.62 -15.85 -4.33
CA PRO A 88 13.39 -15.43 -5.01
C PRO A 88 13.62 -14.27 -6.00
N PRO A 89 12.70 -14.04 -6.96
CA PRO A 89 12.88 -13.06 -8.03
C PRO A 89 13.02 -11.61 -7.55
N ASN A 90 12.48 -11.25 -6.38
CA ASN A 90 12.62 -9.91 -5.80
C ASN A 90 13.76 -9.80 -4.77
N GLY A 91 14.48 -10.89 -4.50
CA GLY A 91 15.48 -10.96 -3.44
C GLY A 91 14.97 -11.70 -2.21
N LEU A 92 15.80 -11.76 -1.16
CA LEU A 92 15.43 -12.37 0.11
C LEU A 92 15.92 -11.50 1.26
N VAL A 93 15.05 -11.28 2.23
CA VAL A 93 15.35 -10.56 3.46
C VAL A 93 15.25 -11.54 4.62
N LEU A 94 16.29 -11.58 5.45
CA LEU A 94 16.39 -12.46 6.61
C LEU A 94 16.86 -11.65 7.82
N TYR A 95 16.01 -11.58 8.83
CA TYR A 95 16.34 -11.01 10.14
C TYR A 95 16.36 -12.13 11.18
N THR A 96 17.49 -12.34 11.84
CA THR A 96 17.61 -13.33 12.92
C THR A 96 18.24 -12.71 14.15
N GLY A 97 17.76 -13.09 15.33
CA GLY A 97 18.37 -12.60 16.57
C GLY A 97 17.63 -13.02 17.81
N THR A 98 18.18 -12.62 18.95
CA THR A 98 17.57 -12.80 20.28
C THR A 98 17.09 -11.46 20.79
N ILE A 99 15.78 -11.30 20.88
CA ILE A 99 15.15 -10.08 21.41
C ILE A 99 14.71 -10.32 22.84
N VAL A 100 14.75 -9.28 23.66
CA VAL A 100 14.19 -9.31 25.02
C VAL A 100 12.74 -8.84 24.92
N THR A 101 11.81 -9.67 25.35
CA THR A 101 10.38 -9.31 25.43
C THR A 101 10.11 -8.41 26.63
N GLU A 102 8.96 -7.73 26.69
CA GLU A 102 8.59 -6.87 27.83
C GLU A 102 8.58 -7.62 29.18
N GLU A 103 8.36 -8.94 29.15
CA GLU A 103 8.46 -9.81 30.34
C GLU A 103 9.91 -10.12 30.78
N GLY A 104 10.92 -9.54 30.12
CA GLY A 104 12.34 -9.82 30.39
C GLY A 104 12.82 -11.20 29.92
N LYS A 105 11.99 -11.97 29.21
CA LYS A 105 12.38 -13.26 28.63
C LYS A 105 13.05 -13.08 27.28
N GLU A 106 14.14 -13.81 27.05
CA GLU A 106 14.82 -13.88 25.76
C GLU A 106 14.04 -14.75 24.77
N LYS A 107 13.61 -14.16 23.65
CA LYS A 107 12.93 -14.85 22.56
C LYS A 107 13.82 -14.84 21.32
N LYS A 108 14.09 -16.02 20.76
CA LYS A 108 14.74 -16.16 19.45
C LYS A 108 13.71 -15.83 18.38
N VAL A 109 13.99 -14.84 17.56
CA VAL A 109 13.14 -14.44 16.44
C VAL A 109 13.87 -14.69 15.13
N THR A 110 13.10 -15.11 14.13
CA THR A 110 13.58 -15.25 12.77
C THR A 110 12.46 -14.88 11.82
N PHE A 111 12.70 -13.86 11.01
CA PHE A 111 11.80 -13.42 9.96
C PHE A 111 12.49 -13.60 8.62
N ASP A 112 11.86 -14.37 7.74
CA ASP A 112 12.27 -14.56 6.36
C ASP A 112 11.10 -14.26 5.44
N PHE A 113 11.31 -13.36 4.48
CA PHE A 113 10.28 -13.01 3.50
C PHE A 113 10.90 -12.50 2.20
N GLU A 114 10.13 -12.62 1.12
CA GLU A 114 10.44 -12.00 -0.17
C GLU A 114 9.84 -10.57 -0.20
N PRO A 115 10.63 -9.53 -0.50
CA PRO A 115 10.11 -8.17 -0.62
C PRO A 115 9.21 -8.02 -1.87
N PHE A 116 8.27 -7.07 -1.81
CA PHE A 116 7.34 -6.77 -2.91
C PHE A 116 8.00 -6.13 -4.15
N ARG A 117 9.22 -5.60 -3.99
CA ARG A 117 10.05 -5.02 -5.06
C ARG A 117 11.45 -5.60 -4.98
N ALA A 118 12.07 -5.72 -6.16
CA ALA A 118 13.45 -6.19 -6.29
C ALA A 118 14.44 -5.27 -5.57
N ILE A 119 15.23 -5.83 -4.65
CA ILE A 119 16.26 -5.11 -3.89
C ILE A 119 17.61 -5.23 -4.60
N ASN A 120 18.27 -4.13 -4.95
CA ASN A 120 19.61 -4.18 -5.56
C ASN A 120 20.76 -4.15 -4.53
N SER A 121 20.46 -3.86 -3.26
CA SER A 121 21.45 -3.83 -2.19
C SER A 121 21.70 -5.24 -1.61
N SER A 122 22.97 -5.49 -1.27
CA SER A 122 23.37 -6.63 -0.45
C SER A 122 23.84 -6.11 0.90
N LEU A 123 23.28 -6.63 1.97
CA LEU A 123 23.61 -6.22 3.34
C LEU A 123 23.84 -7.45 4.21
N TYR A 124 24.93 -7.45 4.97
CA TYR A 124 25.14 -8.36 6.10
C TYR A 124 25.73 -7.55 7.24
N LEU A 125 24.96 -7.40 8.31
CA LEU A 125 25.37 -6.69 9.52
C LEU A 125 24.94 -7.47 10.76
N CYS A 126 25.83 -7.51 11.75
CA CYS A 126 25.56 -8.05 13.08
C CYS A 126 25.71 -6.90 14.08
N ASP A 127 24.60 -6.43 14.65
CA ASP A 127 24.58 -5.32 15.61
C ASP A 127 23.61 -5.64 16.77
N ASN A 128 23.31 -4.65 17.61
CA ASN A 128 22.30 -4.74 18.67
C ASN A 128 20.87 -4.40 18.23
N LYS A 129 20.71 -3.95 16.98
CA LYS A 129 19.44 -3.59 16.36
C LYS A 129 19.34 -4.18 14.95
N PHE A 130 18.13 -4.31 14.43
CA PHE A 130 17.94 -4.65 13.03
C PHE A 130 18.10 -3.43 12.12
N HIS A 131 18.81 -3.59 11.01
CA HIS A 131 18.96 -2.54 9.99
C HIS A 131 17.84 -2.68 8.95
N THR A 132 16.90 -1.74 8.97
CA THR A 132 15.72 -1.67 8.10
C THR A 132 15.85 -0.59 7.01
N GLU A 133 16.98 0.10 6.93
CA GLU A 133 17.23 1.22 6.01
C GLU A 133 16.91 0.85 4.55
N ALA A 134 17.39 -0.32 4.09
CA ALA A 134 17.15 -0.82 2.74
C ALA A 134 15.67 -1.18 2.48
N LEU A 135 14.89 -1.51 3.51
CA LEU A 135 13.46 -1.75 3.37
C LEU A 135 12.66 -0.44 3.36
N ASN A 136 13.10 0.55 4.14
CA ASN A 136 12.48 1.89 4.15
C ASN A 136 12.60 2.56 2.78
N GLU A 137 13.72 2.38 2.07
CA GLU A 137 13.88 2.83 0.69
C GLU A 137 12.87 2.17 -0.28
N LEU A 138 12.52 0.89 -0.06
CA LEU A 138 11.50 0.23 -0.89
C LEU A 138 10.09 0.73 -0.60
N LEU A 139 9.84 1.11 0.66
CA LEU A 139 8.56 1.65 1.12
C LEU A 139 8.31 3.08 0.67
N GLU A 140 9.32 3.80 0.20
CA GLU A 140 9.12 5.02 -0.59
C GLU A 140 8.37 4.61 -1.86
N SER A 141 7.05 4.72 -1.71
CA SER A 141 6.07 4.25 -2.67
C SER A 141 6.08 5.18 -3.85
N ASP A 142 6.88 4.81 -4.83
CA ASP A 142 6.90 5.57 -6.06
C ASP A 142 5.79 5.06 -6.95
N ASP A 143 4.64 5.70 -6.83
CA ASP A 143 3.61 5.68 -7.86
C ASP A 143 4.22 6.31 -9.11
N LYS A 144 4.12 5.62 -10.25
CA LYS A 144 4.69 6.12 -11.51
C LYS A 144 3.75 7.19 -12.07
N PHE A 145 4.22 8.42 -12.15
CA PHE A 145 3.49 9.54 -12.74
C PHE A 145 4.02 9.83 -14.14
N GLY A 146 3.11 10.08 -15.09
CA GLY A 146 3.45 10.49 -16.44
C GLY A 146 3.49 12.00 -16.57
N PHE A 147 4.45 12.51 -17.34
CA PHE A 147 4.57 13.92 -17.67
C PHE A 147 4.61 14.11 -19.18
N ILE A 148 3.69 14.90 -19.70
CA ILE A 148 3.69 15.35 -21.09
C ILE A 148 4.00 16.84 -21.09
N ILE A 149 5.17 17.21 -21.57
CA ILE A 149 5.56 18.62 -21.70
C ILE A 149 5.40 19.03 -23.15
N MET A 150 4.44 19.90 -23.42
CA MET A 150 4.19 20.47 -24.73
C MET A 150 4.78 21.86 -24.85
N ASP A 151 5.61 22.05 -25.88
CA ASP A 151 6.12 23.34 -26.29
C ASP A 151 5.88 23.54 -27.80
N GLY A 152 5.97 24.80 -28.27
CA GLY A 152 5.85 25.12 -29.69
C GLY A 152 6.97 24.54 -30.56
N ASN A 153 8.09 24.15 -29.95
CA ASN A 153 9.26 23.59 -30.62
C ASN A 153 9.36 22.05 -30.53
N GLY A 154 8.49 21.40 -29.74
CA GLY A 154 8.52 19.95 -29.52
C GLY A 154 7.84 19.51 -28.24
N THR A 155 7.67 18.19 -28.09
CA THR A 155 7.15 17.59 -26.85
C THR A 155 8.15 16.63 -26.23
N LEU A 156 8.11 16.56 -24.90
CA LEU A 156 8.83 15.56 -24.12
C LEU A 156 7.84 14.70 -23.34
N PHE A 157 8.05 13.39 -23.39
CA PHE A 157 7.36 12.40 -22.57
C PHE A 157 8.32 11.88 -21.52
N GLY A 158 7.93 12.02 -20.25
CA GLY A 158 8.70 11.56 -19.11
C GLY A 158 7.84 10.79 -18.14
N THR A 159 8.50 10.05 -17.27
CA THR A 159 7.89 9.48 -16.07
C THR A 159 8.69 9.85 -14.85
N LEU A 160 7.99 10.10 -13.76
CA LEU A 160 8.56 10.27 -12.43
C LEU A 160 8.10 9.11 -11.57
N SER A 161 9.05 8.42 -10.95
CA SER A 161 8.81 7.40 -9.95
C SER A 161 9.62 7.84 -8.73
N GLY A 162 8.94 8.51 -7.79
CA GLY A 162 9.55 9.17 -6.63
C GLY A 162 10.66 10.12 -6.98
N ASN A 163 11.88 9.75 -6.61
CA ASN A 163 13.07 10.56 -6.88
C ASN A 163 13.74 10.20 -8.22
N THR A 164 13.29 9.13 -8.89
CA THR A 164 13.81 8.72 -10.20
C THR A 164 13.00 9.35 -11.33
N ARG A 165 13.68 10.14 -12.18
CA ARG A 165 13.11 10.69 -13.42
C ARG A 165 13.62 9.90 -14.61
N GLU A 166 12.70 9.53 -15.51
CA GLU A 166 13.01 8.85 -16.76
C GLU A 166 12.42 9.63 -17.92
N ILE A 167 13.22 9.93 -18.93
CA ILE A 167 12.74 10.53 -20.19
C ILE A 167 12.49 9.39 -21.17
N LEU A 168 11.23 9.15 -21.51
CA LEU A 168 10.84 8.06 -22.41
C LEU A 168 11.13 8.42 -23.86
N HIS A 169 10.68 9.61 -24.28
CA HIS A 169 10.81 10.05 -25.66
C HIS A 169 10.75 11.57 -25.76
N LYS A 170 11.49 12.13 -26.73
CA LYS A 170 11.40 13.53 -27.10
C LYS A 170 11.40 13.67 -28.61
N PHE A 171 10.55 14.54 -29.14
CA PHE A 171 10.58 14.90 -30.55
C PHE A 171 10.36 16.40 -30.74
N THR A 172 10.95 16.94 -31.80
CA THR A 172 10.86 18.35 -32.15
C THR A 172 9.86 18.58 -33.28
N VAL A 173 9.26 19.77 -33.32
CA VAL A 173 8.32 20.18 -34.36
C VAL A 173 8.60 21.62 -34.76
N ASP A 174 8.53 21.88 -36.06
CA ASP A 174 8.62 23.23 -36.61
C ASP A 174 7.22 23.72 -37.03
N LEU A 175 6.61 24.51 -36.15
CA LEU A 175 5.29 25.09 -36.34
C LEU A 175 5.40 26.47 -37.04
N PRO A 176 4.56 26.75 -38.06
CA PRO A 176 4.54 28.06 -38.71
C PRO A 176 4.19 29.16 -37.71
N LYS A 177 5.00 30.21 -37.66
CA LYS A 177 4.74 31.34 -36.76
C LYS A 177 3.48 32.11 -37.17
N LYS A 178 2.92 32.84 -36.21
CA LYS A 178 1.82 33.77 -36.48
C LYS A 178 2.40 34.96 -37.25
N HIS A 179 1.91 35.16 -38.47
CA HIS A 179 2.30 36.29 -39.31
C HIS A 179 1.06 37.13 -39.62
N GLY A 180 1.13 38.44 -39.35
CA GLY A 180 0.12 39.41 -39.75
C GLY A 180 0.35 39.99 -41.15
N ARG A 181 1.49 39.69 -41.78
CA ARG A 181 1.86 40.16 -43.13
C ARG A 181 1.51 39.06 -44.14
N GLY A 182 0.54 39.31 -45.02
CA GLY A 182 0.10 38.30 -45.99
C GLY A 182 -0.98 38.72 -47.00
N GLY A 183 -1.58 39.90 -46.87
CA GLY A 183 -2.63 40.37 -47.80
C GLY A 183 -3.74 39.32 -47.98
N GLN A 184 -4.09 39.03 -49.23
CA GLN A 184 -5.10 38.01 -49.60
C GLN A 184 -4.72 36.58 -49.15
N SER A 185 -3.42 36.28 -49.03
CA SER A 185 -2.93 34.95 -48.62
C SER A 185 -2.89 34.75 -47.09
N ALA A 186 -3.21 35.77 -46.30
CA ALA A 186 -3.17 35.70 -44.83
C ALA A 186 -4.09 34.60 -44.27
N LEU A 187 -5.29 34.44 -44.84
CA LEU A 187 -6.25 33.41 -44.42
C LEU A 187 -5.71 31.99 -44.69
N ARG A 188 -5.06 31.78 -45.84
CA ARG A 188 -4.44 30.49 -46.19
C ARG A 188 -3.31 30.13 -45.24
N PHE A 189 -2.42 31.08 -44.92
CA PHE A 189 -1.35 30.85 -43.94
C PHE A 189 -1.90 30.61 -42.52
N ALA A 190 -3.04 31.22 -42.18
CA ALA A 190 -3.71 30.92 -40.94
C ALA A 190 -4.26 29.49 -40.89
N ARG A 191 -4.90 29.02 -41.97
CA ARG A 191 -5.38 27.63 -42.08
C ARG A 191 -4.23 26.62 -42.00
N LEU A 192 -3.17 26.79 -42.79
CA LEU A 192 -1.98 25.91 -42.76
C LEU A 192 -1.33 25.82 -41.37
N ARG A 193 -1.37 26.92 -40.60
CA ARG A 193 -0.88 26.94 -39.23
C ARG A 193 -1.76 26.12 -38.30
N MET A 194 -3.08 26.31 -38.36
CA MET A 194 -4.02 25.55 -37.54
C MET A 194 -3.98 24.05 -37.89
N GLU A 195 -3.86 23.72 -39.17
CA GLU A 195 -3.71 22.35 -39.65
C GLU A 195 -2.43 21.68 -39.12
N LYS A 196 -1.28 22.36 -39.19
CA LYS A 196 -0.04 21.85 -38.58
C LYS A 196 -0.12 21.72 -37.06
N ARG A 197 -0.80 22.63 -36.36
CA ARG A 197 -1.04 22.53 -34.91
C ARG A 197 -1.93 21.33 -34.58
N HIS A 198 -3.00 21.12 -35.33
CA HIS A 198 -3.88 19.98 -35.15
C HIS A 198 -3.13 18.64 -35.38
N ASN A 199 -2.30 18.56 -36.43
CA ASN A 199 -1.45 17.39 -36.67
C ASN A 199 -0.42 17.18 -35.56
N TYR A 200 0.10 18.26 -34.96
CA TYR A 200 0.99 18.17 -33.82
C TYR A 200 0.29 17.59 -32.59
N VAL A 201 -0.88 18.13 -32.21
CA VAL A 201 -1.69 17.63 -31.09
C VAL A 201 -2.06 16.16 -31.32
N ARG A 202 -2.46 15.78 -32.55
CA ARG A 202 -2.73 14.38 -32.91
C ARG A 202 -1.53 13.48 -32.70
N LYS A 203 -0.35 13.86 -33.21
CA LYS A 203 0.88 13.09 -33.06
C LYS A 203 1.25 12.92 -31.58
N THR A 204 1.10 13.97 -30.77
CA THR A 204 1.35 13.90 -29.33
C THR A 204 0.35 12.97 -28.64
N ALA A 205 -0.94 13.02 -28.98
CA ALA A 205 -1.96 12.15 -28.42
C ALA A 205 -1.72 10.65 -28.77
N GLU A 206 -1.36 10.36 -30.01
CA GLU A 206 -1.03 9.01 -30.46
C GLU A 206 0.21 8.46 -29.73
N LEU A 207 1.27 9.26 -29.59
CA LEU A 207 2.48 8.86 -28.86
C LEU A 207 2.24 8.71 -27.36
N ALA A 208 1.40 9.56 -26.76
CA ALA A 208 0.99 9.42 -25.36
C ALA A 208 0.31 8.06 -25.13
N THR A 209 -0.57 7.64 -26.04
CA THR A 209 -1.24 6.34 -26.01
C THR A 209 -0.20 5.20 -26.09
N GLN A 210 0.78 5.30 -27.00
CA GLN A 210 1.82 4.27 -27.15
C GLN A 210 2.73 4.12 -25.91
N PHE A 211 3.05 5.21 -25.21
CA PHE A 211 3.97 5.18 -24.07
C PHE A 211 3.29 4.98 -22.72
N TYR A 212 2.08 5.50 -22.54
CA TYR A 212 1.38 5.44 -21.26
C TYR A 212 0.31 4.36 -21.17
N ILE A 213 -0.03 3.67 -22.27
CA ILE A 213 -0.92 2.52 -22.24
C ILE A 213 -0.12 1.27 -22.59
N ASN A 214 -0.20 0.25 -21.72
CA ASN A 214 0.42 -1.03 -22.03
C ASN A 214 -0.42 -1.77 -23.08
N ALA A 215 0.20 -2.16 -24.19
CA ALA A 215 -0.47 -2.85 -25.30
C ALA A 215 -1.11 -4.20 -24.89
N GLN A 216 -0.61 -4.85 -23.84
CA GLN A 216 -1.06 -6.18 -23.41
C GLN A 216 -2.31 -6.12 -22.53
N THR A 217 -2.34 -5.18 -21.57
CA THR A 217 -3.45 -5.03 -20.62
C THR A 217 -4.44 -3.96 -21.05
N SER A 218 -4.10 -3.17 -22.08
CA SER A 218 -4.87 -2.00 -22.55
C SER A 218 -5.17 -0.98 -21.43
N GLN A 219 -4.35 -0.97 -20.37
CA GLN A 219 -4.52 -0.12 -19.20
C GLN A 219 -3.38 0.91 -19.10
N PRO A 220 -3.63 2.08 -18.49
CA PRO A 220 -2.59 3.05 -18.20
C PRO A 220 -1.51 2.44 -17.30
N ASN A 221 -0.24 2.69 -17.61
CA ASN A 221 0.91 2.27 -16.78
C ASN A 221 1.26 3.26 -15.68
N VAL A 222 0.65 4.45 -15.69
CA VAL A 222 0.87 5.54 -14.75
C VAL A 222 -0.34 5.74 -13.85
N ALA A 223 -0.08 6.03 -12.58
CA ALA A 223 -1.11 6.31 -11.58
C ALA A 223 -1.84 7.64 -11.87
N GLY A 224 -1.11 8.59 -12.45
CA GLY A 224 -1.65 9.87 -12.90
C GLY A 224 -0.77 10.52 -13.96
N LEU A 225 -1.36 11.46 -14.69
CA LEU A 225 -0.74 12.17 -15.80
C LEU A 225 -0.77 13.67 -15.53
N ILE A 226 0.35 14.35 -15.76
CA ILE A 226 0.46 15.80 -15.69
C ILE A 226 0.74 16.33 -17.09
N LEU A 227 -0.11 17.26 -17.53
CA LEU A 227 0.09 17.98 -18.77
C LEU A 227 0.77 19.31 -18.46
N ALA A 228 2.02 19.46 -18.84
CA ALA A 228 2.76 20.70 -18.69
C ALA A 228 2.97 21.36 -20.06
N GLY A 229 2.99 22.68 -20.10
CA GLY A 229 3.36 23.37 -21.32
C GLY A 229 3.22 24.87 -21.24
N SER A 230 3.80 25.54 -22.24
CA SER A 230 3.63 26.97 -22.44
C SER A 230 2.41 27.21 -23.33
N ALA A 231 1.57 28.18 -22.95
CA ALA A 231 0.34 28.54 -23.63
C ALA A 231 -0.74 27.43 -23.67
N ASP A 232 -1.78 27.64 -24.50
CA ASP A 232 -3.01 26.85 -24.50
C ASP A 232 -2.90 25.45 -25.14
N PHE A 233 -1.73 25.05 -25.65
CA PHE A 233 -1.58 23.76 -26.38
C PHE A 233 -1.94 22.54 -25.53
N LYS A 234 -1.59 22.56 -24.25
CA LYS A 234 -1.94 21.51 -23.28
C LYS A 234 -3.44 21.46 -22.98
N THR A 235 -4.12 22.61 -23.01
CA THR A 235 -5.57 22.72 -22.84
C THR A 235 -6.28 22.17 -24.06
N GLU A 236 -5.79 22.51 -25.25
CA GLU A 236 -6.25 21.92 -26.52
C GLU A 236 -6.08 20.39 -26.52
N LEU A 237 -4.94 19.86 -26.03
CA LEU A 237 -4.74 18.41 -25.91
C LEU A 237 -5.76 17.79 -24.93
N SER A 238 -5.92 18.38 -23.75
CA SER A 238 -6.82 17.86 -22.70
C SER A 238 -8.30 17.87 -23.09
N GLN A 239 -8.72 18.81 -23.92
CA GLN A 239 -10.10 18.95 -24.39
C GLN A 239 -10.34 18.24 -25.73
N SER A 240 -9.29 17.77 -26.40
CA SER A 240 -9.43 17.13 -27.71
C SER A 240 -10.01 15.72 -27.61
N ASP A 241 -10.96 15.42 -28.50
CA ASP A 241 -11.50 14.06 -28.69
C ASP A 241 -10.45 13.06 -29.21
N MET A 242 -9.28 13.56 -29.62
CA MET A 242 -8.16 12.73 -30.11
C MET A 242 -7.36 12.10 -28.97
N PHE A 243 -7.47 12.65 -27.76
CA PHE A 243 -6.77 12.11 -26.61
C PHE A 243 -7.52 10.90 -26.07
N ASP A 244 -6.80 9.82 -25.72
CA ASP A 244 -7.44 8.60 -25.25
C ASP A 244 -8.25 8.89 -23.97
N PRO A 245 -9.57 8.57 -23.93
CA PRO A 245 -10.42 8.82 -22.77
C PRO A 245 -9.89 8.20 -21.47
N ARG A 246 -9.15 7.08 -21.56
CA ARG A 246 -8.54 6.42 -20.40
C ARG A 246 -7.42 7.24 -19.79
N LEU A 247 -6.61 7.89 -20.62
CA LEU A 247 -5.56 8.81 -20.16
C LEU A 247 -6.19 10.13 -19.69
N GLN A 248 -7.24 10.59 -20.36
CA GLN A 248 -7.96 11.81 -19.98
C GLN A 248 -8.51 11.73 -18.55
N ALA A 249 -9.09 10.59 -18.18
CA ALA A 249 -9.58 10.32 -16.83
C ALA A 249 -8.46 10.27 -15.75
N LYS A 250 -7.19 10.12 -16.16
CA LYS A 250 -6.02 10.06 -15.29
C LYS A 250 -5.23 11.38 -15.26
N ILE A 251 -5.70 12.44 -15.92
CA ILE A 251 -5.09 13.77 -15.83
C ILE A 251 -5.31 14.31 -14.41
N LEU A 252 -4.22 14.52 -13.67
CA LEU A 252 -4.25 15.09 -12.33
C LEU A 252 -4.28 16.61 -12.37
N ASN A 253 -3.41 17.21 -13.18
CA ASN A 253 -3.33 18.66 -13.31
C ASN A 253 -2.73 19.09 -14.65
N VAL A 254 -3.03 20.34 -15.02
CA VAL A 254 -2.49 21.03 -16.18
C VAL A 254 -1.63 22.20 -15.67
N VAL A 255 -0.32 22.14 -15.91
CA VAL A 255 0.67 23.07 -15.31
C VAL A 255 1.25 24.01 -16.37
N ASP A 256 1.30 25.30 -16.06
CA ASP A 256 2.01 26.31 -16.85
C ASP A 256 3.50 26.30 -16.55
N VAL A 257 4.32 26.03 -17.57
CA VAL A 257 5.77 26.11 -17.48
C VAL A 257 6.31 27.16 -18.44
N SER A 258 7.38 27.84 -18.02
CA SER A 258 7.99 28.94 -18.78
C SER A 258 8.89 28.43 -19.90
N TYR A 259 9.45 27.23 -19.74
CA TYR A 259 10.38 26.61 -20.66
C TYR A 259 9.88 25.25 -21.14
N GLY A 260 10.21 24.88 -22.37
CA GLY A 260 9.96 23.54 -22.91
C GLY A 260 11.10 22.55 -22.62
N GLY A 261 10.91 21.30 -23.06
CA GLY A 261 11.94 20.25 -23.00
C GLY A 261 12.30 19.82 -21.57
N GLU A 262 13.57 19.50 -21.34
CA GLU A 262 14.06 18.93 -20.07
C GLU A 262 14.05 19.95 -18.92
N ASN A 263 14.26 21.24 -19.21
CA ASN A 263 14.15 22.30 -18.21
C ASN A 263 12.70 22.50 -17.77
N GLY A 264 11.76 22.47 -18.73
CA GLY A 264 10.33 22.46 -18.46
C GLY A 264 9.88 21.25 -17.65
N PHE A 265 10.52 20.10 -17.86
CA PHE A 265 10.24 18.89 -17.07
C PHE A 265 10.55 19.09 -15.58
N ASN A 266 11.71 19.64 -15.25
CA ASN A 266 12.09 19.88 -13.86
C ASN A 266 11.16 20.89 -13.18
N GLN A 267 10.82 21.96 -13.90
CA GLN A 267 9.88 22.97 -13.40
C GLN A 267 8.48 22.36 -13.17
N ALA A 268 8.01 21.51 -14.09
CA ALA A 268 6.72 20.82 -13.94
C ALA A 268 6.71 19.88 -12.73
N ILE A 269 7.83 19.19 -12.47
CA ILE A 269 7.96 18.31 -11.29
C ILE A 269 7.85 19.13 -10.01
N GLU A 270 8.57 20.25 -9.90
CA GLU A 270 8.57 21.11 -8.72
C GLU A 270 7.17 21.68 -8.44
N LEU A 271 6.50 22.22 -9.47
CA LEU A 271 5.15 22.76 -9.35
C LEU A 271 4.09 21.70 -9.04
N SER A 272 4.33 20.44 -9.42
CA SER A 272 3.39 19.34 -9.21
C SER A 272 3.65 18.55 -7.93
N ALA A 273 4.75 18.81 -7.22
CA ALA A 273 5.16 18.04 -6.05
C ALA A 273 4.08 17.98 -4.97
N GLU A 274 3.37 19.08 -4.72
CA GLU A 274 2.27 19.15 -3.75
C GLU A 274 1.06 18.31 -4.18
N ILE A 275 0.75 18.25 -5.47
CA ILE A 275 -0.39 17.48 -5.97
C ILE A 275 -0.07 16.00 -5.97
N LEU A 276 1.17 15.65 -6.33
CA LEU A 276 1.66 14.28 -6.37
C LEU A 276 1.71 13.65 -4.98
N SER A 277 2.14 14.39 -3.95
CA SER A 277 2.08 13.91 -2.56
C SER A 277 0.64 13.72 -2.07
N ASN A 278 -0.31 14.47 -2.63
CA ASN A 278 -1.72 14.43 -2.25
C ASN A 278 -2.55 13.36 -2.99
N VAL A 279 -2.01 12.63 -3.97
CA VAL A 279 -2.80 11.66 -4.75
C VAL A 279 -3.41 10.56 -3.87
N LYS A 280 -2.65 10.03 -2.90
CA LYS A 280 -3.16 9.03 -1.96
C LYS A 280 -4.29 9.58 -1.09
N PHE A 281 -4.15 10.83 -0.62
CA PHE A 281 -5.19 11.51 0.15
C PHE A 281 -6.44 11.78 -0.69
N ILE A 282 -6.31 12.09 -1.98
CA ILE A 282 -7.44 12.32 -2.88
C ILE A 282 -8.21 11.01 -3.14
N GLN A 283 -7.50 9.90 -3.37
CA GLN A 283 -8.12 8.58 -3.52
C GLN A 283 -8.86 8.16 -2.25
N GLU A 284 -8.21 8.33 -1.09
CA GLU A 284 -8.80 8.06 0.22
C GLU A 284 -10.06 8.90 0.47
N LYS A 285 -9.99 10.20 0.21
CA LYS A 285 -11.12 11.12 0.34
C LYS A 285 -12.29 10.71 -0.56
N ARG A 286 -12.00 10.28 -1.79
CA ARG A 286 -13.03 9.82 -2.72
C ARG A 286 -13.67 8.51 -2.25
N LEU A 287 -12.90 7.59 -1.69
CA LEU A 287 -13.41 6.33 -1.14
C LEU A 287 -14.34 6.59 0.05
N ILE A 288 -13.90 7.39 1.02
CA ILE A 288 -14.71 7.74 2.19
C ILE A 288 -15.92 8.60 1.77
N GLY A 289 -15.77 9.46 0.76
CA GLY A 289 -16.86 10.23 0.18
C GLY A 289 -17.98 9.34 -0.37
N LYS A 290 -17.64 8.28 -1.11
CA LYS A 290 -18.63 7.28 -1.57
C LYS A 290 -19.32 6.58 -0.40
N TYR A 291 -18.56 6.22 0.63
CA TYR A 291 -19.13 5.61 1.84
C TYR A 291 -20.14 6.53 2.54
N PHE A 292 -19.83 7.83 2.68
CA PHE A 292 -20.77 8.80 3.26
C PHE A 292 -21.95 9.11 2.34
N GLU A 293 -21.78 9.02 1.02
CA GLU A 293 -22.88 9.16 0.08
C GLU A 293 -23.93 8.06 0.27
N GLU A 294 -23.51 6.79 0.41
CA GLU A 294 -24.42 5.67 0.70
C GLU A 294 -25.16 5.84 2.03
N ILE A 295 -24.50 6.41 3.05
CA ILE A 295 -25.15 6.76 4.31
C ILE A 295 -26.17 7.89 4.09
N SER A 296 -25.80 8.94 3.36
CA SER A 296 -26.67 10.11 3.16
C SER A 296 -27.91 9.80 2.31
N GLN A 297 -27.83 8.80 1.43
CA GLN A 297 -28.89 8.39 0.53
C GLN A 297 -29.79 7.29 1.14
N ASP A 298 -29.52 6.84 2.37
CA ASP A 298 -30.26 5.78 3.07
C ASP A 298 -30.47 4.51 2.20
N THR A 299 -29.47 4.16 1.39
CA THR A 299 -29.55 3.00 0.48
C THR A 299 -29.48 1.66 1.23
N GLY A 300 -29.09 1.68 2.51
CA GLY A 300 -28.85 0.50 3.35
C GLY A 300 -27.69 -0.36 2.84
N LYS A 301 -26.80 0.19 2.02
CA LYS A 301 -25.60 -0.50 1.49
C LYS A 301 -24.31 -0.14 2.23
N TYR A 302 -24.41 0.13 3.51
CA TYR A 302 -23.27 0.43 4.35
C TYR A 302 -23.36 -0.36 5.65
N VAL A 303 -22.20 -0.61 6.26
CA VAL A 303 -22.09 -1.22 7.58
C VAL A 303 -21.00 -0.48 8.36
N PHE A 304 -21.21 -0.30 9.65
CA PHE A 304 -20.26 0.31 10.57
C PHE A 304 -20.25 -0.46 11.89
N GLY A 305 -19.18 -0.34 12.66
CA GLY A 305 -19.03 -1.09 13.91
C GLY A 305 -18.42 -2.47 13.69
N VAL A 306 -17.65 -2.94 14.69
CA VAL A 306 -16.82 -4.15 14.56
C VAL A 306 -17.68 -5.42 14.45
N ASP A 307 -18.71 -5.55 15.28
CA ASP A 307 -19.52 -6.76 15.33
C ASP A 307 -20.40 -6.90 14.08
N ASP A 308 -21.03 -5.81 13.65
CA ASP A 308 -21.85 -5.77 12.43
C ASP A 308 -21.00 -6.01 11.19
N THR A 309 -19.83 -5.35 11.07
CA THR A 309 -18.94 -5.58 9.92
C THR A 309 -18.48 -7.03 9.84
N LEU A 310 -18.24 -7.70 10.97
CA LEU A 310 -17.86 -9.12 10.98
C LEU A 310 -19.02 -10.03 10.59
N LYS A 311 -20.23 -9.84 11.14
CA LYS A 311 -21.43 -10.61 10.74
C LYS A 311 -21.66 -10.50 9.23
N VAL A 312 -21.60 -9.28 8.71
CA VAL A 312 -21.85 -9.03 7.28
C VAL A 312 -20.70 -9.51 6.39
N LEU A 313 -19.47 -9.53 6.91
CA LEU A 313 -18.31 -10.12 6.24
C LEU A 313 -18.42 -11.65 6.14
N GLU A 314 -18.88 -12.32 7.20
CA GLU A 314 -19.11 -13.77 7.21
C GLU A 314 -20.19 -14.20 6.20
N MET A 315 -21.20 -13.35 5.99
CA MET A 315 -22.21 -13.54 4.94
C MET A 315 -21.69 -13.27 3.52
N GLY A 316 -20.48 -12.70 3.38
CA GLY A 316 -19.88 -12.38 2.07
C GLY A 316 -20.58 -11.22 1.34
N ALA A 317 -21.29 -10.34 2.05
CA ALA A 317 -22.06 -9.25 1.46
C ALA A 317 -21.23 -7.97 1.22
N VAL A 318 -20.04 -7.88 1.83
CA VAL A 318 -19.15 -6.70 1.74
C VAL A 318 -18.47 -6.65 0.37
N GLU A 319 -18.59 -5.52 -0.33
CA GLU A 319 -17.82 -5.22 -1.53
C GLU A 319 -16.45 -4.68 -1.15
N THR A 320 -16.42 -3.57 -0.43
CA THR A 320 -15.20 -2.87 -0.02
C THR A 320 -15.21 -2.68 1.49
N LEU A 321 -14.23 -3.30 2.17
CA LEU A 321 -14.00 -3.17 3.60
C LEU A 321 -13.01 -2.01 3.83
N ILE A 322 -13.46 -1.00 4.56
CA ILE A 322 -12.69 0.20 4.88
C ILE A 322 -12.25 0.11 6.34
N VAL A 323 -10.95 0.06 6.57
CA VAL A 323 -10.39 -0.10 7.92
C VAL A 323 -9.36 1.00 8.19
N TRP A 324 -9.43 1.61 9.37
CA TRP A 324 -8.44 2.59 9.80
C TRP A 324 -7.11 1.92 10.15
N GLU A 325 -6.00 2.42 9.62
CA GLU A 325 -4.66 1.84 9.78
C GLU A 325 -4.20 1.64 11.24
N ASN A 326 -4.71 2.45 12.17
CA ASN A 326 -4.37 2.43 13.59
C ASN A 326 -5.53 1.90 14.45
N LEU A 327 -6.35 1.00 13.90
CA LEU A 327 -7.42 0.35 14.66
C LEU A 327 -6.83 -0.50 15.80
N ASP A 328 -7.05 -0.06 17.04
CA ASP A 328 -6.61 -0.73 18.27
C ASP A 328 -7.64 -1.79 18.75
N VAL A 329 -8.06 -2.68 17.84
CA VAL A 329 -8.93 -3.82 18.15
C VAL A 329 -8.16 -5.12 17.98
N THR A 330 -8.16 -5.93 19.03
CA THR A 330 -7.54 -7.25 19.04
C THR A 330 -8.61 -8.32 19.04
N ARG A 331 -8.46 -9.30 18.14
CA ARG A 331 -9.28 -10.50 18.07
C ARG A 331 -8.65 -11.55 18.97
N PHE A 332 -9.40 -11.98 19.98
CA PHE A 332 -9.04 -13.06 20.88
C PHE A 332 -9.83 -14.32 20.52
N ILE A 333 -9.12 -15.42 20.30
CA ILE A 333 -9.72 -16.75 20.24
C ILE A 333 -9.65 -17.33 21.65
N LEU A 334 -10.79 -17.33 22.32
CA LEU A 334 -10.96 -17.79 23.67
C LEU A 334 -11.52 -19.21 23.62
N LYS A 335 -10.93 -20.14 24.38
CA LYS A 335 -11.49 -21.47 24.56
C LYS A 335 -12.02 -21.60 25.98
N ASN A 336 -13.28 -22.02 26.12
CA ASN A 336 -13.83 -22.34 27.42
C ASN A 336 -13.28 -23.70 27.88
N THR A 337 -12.62 -23.71 29.03
CA THR A 337 -11.98 -24.90 29.62
C THR A 337 -13.00 -25.97 30.01
N THR A 338 -14.26 -25.59 30.22
CA THR A 338 -15.33 -26.50 30.70
C THR A 338 -16.17 -27.06 29.55
N THR A 339 -16.53 -26.26 28.55
CA THR A 339 -17.38 -26.68 27.43
C THR A 339 -16.60 -27.05 26.16
N GLY A 340 -15.33 -26.63 26.07
CA GLY A 340 -14.51 -26.81 24.87
C GLY A 340 -14.90 -25.91 23.70
N GLU A 341 -15.90 -25.04 23.88
CA GLU A 341 -16.36 -24.09 22.86
C GLU A 341 -15.32 -22.99 22.62
N ILE A 342 -15.19 -22.62 21.35
CA ILE A 342 -14.28 -21.57 20.88
C ILE A 342 -15.11 -20.31 20.70
N LEU A 343 -14.90 -19.33 21.57
CA LEU A 343 -15.51 -18.01 21.51
C LEU A 343 -14.52 -17.03 20.88
N ILE A 344 -14.93 -16.34 19.83
CA ILE A 344 -14.15 -15.27 19.22
C ILE A 344 -14.68 -13.95 19.79
N LYS A 345 -13.84 -13.21 20.52
CA LYS A 345 -14.17 -11.87 21.00
C LYS A 345 -13.23 -10.83 20.41
N ASN A 346 -13.77 -9.73 19.93
CA ASN A 346 -12.99 -8.58 19.48
C ASN A 346 -13.08 -7.51 20.56
N LEU A 347 -11.94 -7.20 21.17
CA LEU A 347 -11.87 -6.31 22.32
C LEU A 347 -10.95 -5.13 21.99
N THR A 348 -11.35 -3.92 22.40
CA THR A 348 -10.45 -2.76 22.40
C THR A 348 -9.45 -2.86 23.56
N LYS A 349 -8.36 -2.07 23.54
CA LYS A 349 -7.37 -2.05 24.64
C LYS A 349 -8.00 -1.80 26.02
N ASP A 350 -9.02 -0.94 26.09
CA ASP A 350 -9.71 -0.62 27.34
C ASP A 350 -10.57 -1.81 27.82
N GLN A 351 -11.21 -2.53 26.90
CA GLN A 351 -12.00 -3.73 27.20
C GLN A 351 -11.11 -4.95 27.48
N ALA A 352 -9.92 -5.02 26.90
CA ALA A 352 -8.92 -6.05 27.19
C ALA A 352 -8.28 -5.88 28.58
N ALA A 353 -8.31 -4.66 29.14
CA ALA A 353 -7.89 -4.41 30.52
C ALA A 353 -8.91 -4.92 31.55
N ASP A 354 -10.19 -5.05 31.17
CA ASP A 354 -11.25 -5.56 32.03
C ASP A 354 -11.25 -7.09 32.09
N GLN A 355 -10.80 -7.65 33.22
CA GLN A 355 -10.83 -9.10 33.53
C GLN A 355 -12.21 -9.75 33.43
N LYS A 356 -13.30 -8.96 33.41
CA LYS A 356 -14.67 -9.46 33.24
C LYS A 356 -14.92 -10.01 31.83
N ASN A 357 -14.20 -9.54 30.82
CA ASN A 357 -14.40 -9.98 29.43
C ASN A 357 -13.78 -11.36 29.14
N PHE A 358 -12.88 -11.83 30.00
CA PHE A 358 -12.26 -13.15 29.98
C PHE A 358 -12.96 -14.17 30.90
N ARG A 359 -14.11 -13.80 31.48
CA ARG A 359 -14.99 -14.70 32.20
C ARG A 359 -16.27 -14.89 31.41
N ASP A 360 -16.72 -16.14 31.34
CA ASP A 360 -17.98 -16.46 30.66
C ASP A 360 -19.16 -15.99 31.52
N ALA A 361 -20.16 -15.33 30.92
CA ALA A 361 -21.28 -14.70 31.62
C ALA A 361 -22.19 -15.74 32.31
N ALA A 362 -22.22 -16.97 31.79
CA ALA A 362 -23.09 -18.04 32.29
C ALA A 362 -22.41 -18.98 33.32
N THR A 363 -21.09 -19.20 33.23
CA THR A 363 -20.40 -20.22 34.06
C THR A 363 -19.32 -19.66 34.97
N ASN A 364 -18.97 -18.36 34.85
CA ASN A 364 -17.91 -17.74 35.64
C ASN A 364 -16.54 -18.45 35.52
N ALA A 365 -16.39 -19.28 34.49
CA ALA A 365 -15.17 -20.02 34.17
C ALA A 365 -14.19 -19.09 33.44
N GLU A 366 -12.89 -19.28 33.71
CA GLU A 366 -11.82 -18.54 33.03
C GLU A 366 -11.67 -19.04 31.59
N LEU A 367 -11.77 -18.11 30.64
CA LEU A 367 -11.57 -18.37 29.23
C LEU A 367 -10.06 -18.31 28.92
N GLU A 368 -9.49 -19.42 28.47
CA GLU A 368 -8.08 -19.46 28.06
C GLU A 368 -7.91 -18.76 26.70
N VAL A 369 -6.99 -17.79 26.65
CA VAL A 369 -6.58 -17.14 25.39
C VAL A 369 -5.68 -18.10 24.63
N GLN A 370 -6.17 -18.66 23.51
CA GLN A 370 -5.35 -19.49 22.64
C GLN A 370 -4.51 -18.65 21.68
N GLU A 371 -5.12 -17.64 21.08
CA GLU A 371 -4.46 -16.77 20.10
C GLU A 371 -4.92 -15.33 20.29
N ASP A 372 -3.93 -14.42 20.34
CA ASP A 372 -4.08 -12.98 20.30
C ASP A 372 -3.59 -12.45 18.95
N MET A 373 -4.50 -11.89 18.15
CA MET A 373 -4.14 -11.31 16.86
C MET A 373 -4.79 -9.94 16.71
N LEU A 374 -4.06 -8.95 16.17
CA LEU A 374 -4.70 -7.69 15.81
C LEU A 374 -5.74 -7.94 14.72
N LEU A 375 -6.93 -7.38 14.88
CA LEU A 375 -8.02 -7.56 13.93
C LEU A 375 -7.61 -7.09 12.52
N LEU A 376 -6.80 -6.03 12.44
CA LEU A 376 -6.27 -5.51 11.19
C LEU A 376 -5.37 -6.51 10.44
N GLU A 377 -4.60 -7.30 11.18
CA GLU A 377 -3.72 -8.34 10.63
C GLU A 377 -4.51 -9.55 10.17
N TRP A 378 -5.54 -9.91 10.94
CA TRP A 378 -6.50 -10.93 10.52
C TRP A 378 -7.18 -10.55 9.21
N PHE A 379 -7.69 -9.31 9.08
CA PHE A 379 -8.26 -8.84 7.82
C PHE A 379 -7.25 -8.93 6.67
N ALA A 380 -6.01 -8.49 6.86
CA ALA A 380 -4.98 -8.52 5.83
C ALA A 380 -4.60 -9.95 5.36
N ASN A 381 -4.89 -10.98 6.16
CA ASN A 381 -4.64 -12.38 5.81
C ASN A 381 -5.87 -13.09 5.25
N GLU A 382 -7.08 -12.75 5.73
CA GLU A 382 -8.30 -13.51 5.42
C GLU A 382 -9.28 -12.81 4.47
N TYR A 383 -9.12 -11.53 4.16
CA TYR A 383 -10.06 -10.77 3.30
C TYR A 383 -10.36 -11.48 1.95
N ARG A 384 -9.37 -12.18 1.38
CA ARG A 384 -9.51 -12.92 0.12
C ARG A 384 -10.52 -14.07 0.20
N LYS A 385 -10.69 -14.70 1.38
CA LYS A 385 -11.66 -15.79 1.58
C LYS A 385 -13.10 -15.29 1.44
N PHE A 386 -13.34 -14.04 1.83
CA PHE A 386 -14.67 -13.42 1.82
C PHE A 386 -14.99 -12.71 0.50
N GLY A 387 -14.00 -12.56 -0.39
CA GLY A 387 -14.18 -11.91 -1.69
C GLY A 387 -14.39 -10.40 -1.61
N CYS A 388 -14.01 -9.75 -0.51
CA CYS A 388 -14.06 -8.30 -0.35
C CYS A 388 -12.74 -7.64 -0.77
N THR A 389 -12.77 -6.36 -1.12
CA THR A 389 -11.56 -5.53 -1.30
C THR A 389 -11.26 -4.80 0.00
N LEU A 390 -10.06 -5.00 0.56
CA LEU A 390 -9.64 -4.33 1.80
C LEU A 390 -8.90 -3.02 1.48
N GLU A 391 -9.35 -1.92 2.07
CA GLU A 391 -8.78 -0.59 1.91
C GLU A 391 -8.40 0.00 3.28
N PHE A 392 -7.14 0.42 3.41
CA PHE A 392 -6.65 1.08 4.61
C PHE A 392 -6.74 2.60 4.47
N VAL A 393 -7.40 3.24 5.45
CA VAL A 393 -7.56 4.69 5.52
C VAL A 393 -6.81 5.29 6.70
N THR A 394 -6.56 6.59 6.65
CA THR A 394 -5.85 7.37 7.66
C THR A 394 -6.76 8.45 8.27
N ASN A 395 -6.34 9.05 9.37
CA ASN A 395 -7.10 10.13 10.04
C ASN A 395 -6.62 11.54 9.65
N LYS A 396 -5.85 11.66 8.55
CA LYS A 396 -5.24 12.93 8.12
C LYS A 396 -6.23 13.84 7.39
N SER A 397 -7.24 13.28 6.74
CA SER A 397 -8.32 14.02 6.09
C SER A 397 -9.44 14.35 7.09
N GLN A 398 -10.24 15.38 6.79
CA GLN A 398 -11.42 15.72 7.61
C GLN A 398 -12.43 14.56 7.59
N GLU A 399 -12.66 13.97 6.43
CA GLU A 399 -13.52 12.81 6.23
C GLU A 399 -12.99 11.57 6.95
N GLY A 400 -11.69 11.32 6.90
CA GLY A 400 -11.02 10.25 7.65
C GLY A 400 -11.14 10.42 9.16
N SER A 401 -11.02 11.66 9.65
CA SER A 401 -11.23 11.96 11.07
C SER A 401 -12.67 11.69 11.52
N GLN A 402 -13.66 12.03 10.68
CA GLN A 402 -15.07 11.71 10.92
C GLN A 402 -15.33 10.20 10.89
N PHE A 403 -14.72 9.47 9.95
CA PHE A 403 -14.82 8.02 9.87
C PHE A 403 -14.26 7.34 11.14
N CYS A 404 -13.07 7.75 11.58
CA CYS A 404 -12.41 7.18 12.75
C CYS A 404 -13.17 7.50 14.05
N ARG A 405 -13.57 8.76 14.25
CA ARG A 405 -14.22 9.20 15.51
C ARG A 405 -15.72 8.91 15.57
N GLY A 406 -16.41 8.97 14.43
CA GLY A 406 -17.85 8.80 14.35
C GLY A 406 -18.30 7.35 14.17
N PHE A 407 -17.57 6.56 13.40
CA PHE A 407 -17.97 5.19 13.01
C PHE A 407 -17.06 4.10 13.57
N GLY A 408 -16.19 4.44 14.54
CA GLY A 408 -15.32 3.46 15.22
C GLY A 408 -14.14 2.95 14.38
N GLY A 409 -13.82 3.60 13.26
CA GLY A 409 -12.64 3.29 12.44
C GLY A 409 -12.74 1.99 11.64
N ILE A 410 -13.92 1.37 11.57
CA ILE A 410 -14.19 0.21 10.72
C ILE A 410 -15.55 0.38 10.04
N GLY A 411 -15.62 0.04 8.76
CA GLY A 411 -16.85 0.10 8.00
C GLY A 411 -16.72 -0.62 6.67
N GLY A 412 -17.83 -0.74 5.96
CA GLY A 412 -17.84 -1.40 4.66
C GLY A 412 -18.95 -0.90 3.76
N ILE A 413 -18.70 -0.97 2.46
CA ILE A 413 -19.70 -0.78 1.41
C ILE A 413 -20.22 -2.16 1.03
N LEU A 414 -21.53 -2.35 1.05
CA LEU A 414 -22.19 -3.62 0.78
C LEU A 414 -22.59 -3.73 -0.69
N ARG A 415 -22.55 -4.95 -1.24
CA ARG A 415 -22.97 -5.23 -2.62
C ARG A 415 -24.48 -5.08 -2.83
N TYR A 416 -25.25 -5.41 -1.80
CA TYR A 416 -26.70 -5.36 -1.77
C TYR A 416 -27.17 -4.83 -0.43
N GLN A 417 -28.40 -4.31 -0.41
CA GLN A 417 -29.01 -3.78 0.80
C GLN A 417 -29.18 -4.90 1.82
N LEU A 418 -28.72 -4.68 3.04
CA LEU A 418 -28.86 -5.62 4.15
C LEU A 418 -29.43 -4.86 5.35
N ASP A 419 -30.46 -5.41 5.96
CA ASP A 419 -31.03 -4.80 7.17
C ASP A 419 -30.25 -5.29 8.39
N VAL A 420 -29.20 -4.55 8.75
CA VAL A 420 -28.28 -4.92 9.83
C VAL A 420 -29.04 -5.00 11.18
N ARG A 421 -30.11 -4.22 11.35
CA ARG A 421 -30.95 -4.19 12.56
C ARG A 421 -31.68 -5.51 12.83
N ALA A 422 -32.01 -6.28 11.78
CA ALA A 422 -32.66 -7.57 11.95
C ALA A 422 -31.77 -8.61 12.67
N PHE A 423 -30.45 -8.38 12.70
CA PHE A 423 -29.49 -9.27 13.35
C PHE A 423 -29.26 -9.00 14.83
N ASP A 424 -29.73 -7.86 15.35
CA ASP A 424 -29.75 -7.61 16.79
C ASP A 424 -30.98 -8.26 17.44
N GLU A 425 -32.13 -8.26 16.74
CA GLU A 425 -33.37 -8.91 17.20
C GLU A 425 -33.21 -10.44 17.29
N LEU A 426 -32.53 -11.07 16.33
CA LEU A 426 -32.29 -12.52 16.35
C LEU A 426 -31.30 -12.98 17.44
N SER A 427 -30.46 -12.10 17.96
CA SER A 427 -29.58 -12.44 19.10
C SER A 427 -30.28 -12.36 20.45
N ASP A 428 -31.38 -11.60 20.55
CA ASP A 428 -32.16 -11.42 21.79
C ASP A 428 -33.30 -12.47 21.91
N ASP A 429 -33.81 -12.97 20.78
CA ASP A 429 -34.89 -13.98 20.74
C ASP A 429 -34.45 -15.41 21.14
N GLY A 430 -33.17 -15.61 21.48
CA GLY A 430 -32.66 -16.89 21.98
C GLY A 430 -32.93 -17.17 23.46
N GLU A 431 -33.43 -16.19 24.24
CA GLU A 431 -33.56 -16.30 25.70
C GLU A 431 -34.97 -16.53 26.25
N LEU A 432 -36.05 -16.56 25.46
CA LEU A 432 -37.41 -16.73 26.03
C LEU A 432 -38.36 -17.56 25.19
N LEU A 433 -38.19 -18.90 25.21
CA LEU A 433 -39.30 -19.84 25.04
C LEU A 433 -39.14 -21.06 25.98
N GLU A 434 -39.18 -20.80 27.29
CA GLU A 434 -39.76 -21.73 28.26
C GLU A 434 -40.81 -20.96 29.08
N GLU A 435 -42.04 -20.87 28.58
CA GLU A 435 -43.19 -20.83 29.48
C GLU A 435 -44.03 -22.09 29.22
N SER A 436 -43.99 -22.94 30.24
CA SER A 436 -44.84 -24.10 30.43
C SER A 436 -45.97 -23.72 31.40
N GLU A 437 -47.15 -24.27 31.09
CA GLU A 437 -48.44 -24.27 31.83
C GLU A 437 -49.39 -23.07 31.69
#